data_AF-A0A834HD36-F1
#
_entry.id   AF-A0A834HD36-F1
#
_cell.length_a   1.000
_cell.length_b   1.000
_cell.length_c   1.000
_cell.angle_alpha   90.00
_cell.angle_beta   90.00
_cell.angle_gamma   90.00
#
_symmetry.space_group_name_H-M   'P 1'
#
loop_
_entity.id
_entity.type
_entity.pdbx_description
1 polymer ?
#
loop_
_entity_poly.entity_id
_entity_poly.type
_entity_poly.pdbx_seq_one_letter_code
_entity_poly.pdbx_strand_id
1 'polypeptide(L)'
;MLNPVGFLFYDENANNPIRVKVKDCLAKPTPSVSKIFKKVKKAISSFGIVMAAVEGPSATSVFPGKLDKTVKVIVSRPKKSRSKEEKEEEEEVLLIDGIEVERDVFVKFDVLINDEDEATGGAHKTEFAGSFVNVPHKHEHHKKIKTKLRLGISELLEDLGADDDENVLVTLVPRSGVGDVSIDGVKIEFE
;
A
#
# COMPACT_ATOMS: atom_id res chain seq x y z
N MET A 1 24.11 -18.61 3.48
CA MET A 1 23.73 -18.49 4.90
C MET A 1 23.28 -17.05 5.15
N LEU A 2 21.99 -16.82 5.41
CA LEU A 2 21.50 -15.50 5.82
C LEU A 2 21.94 -15.25 7.27
N ASN A 3 22.78 -14.26 7.50
CA ASN A 3 23.09 -13.82 8.87
C ASN A 3 21.79 -13.33 9.53
N PRO A 4 21.41 -13.85 10.71
CA PRO A 4 20.19 -13.40 11.37
C PRO A 4 20.34 -11.93 11.80
N VAL A 5 19.36 -11.11 11.43
CA VAL A 5 19.27 -9.70 11.82
C VAL A 5 19.23 -9.58 13.34
N GLY A 6 20.04 -8.68 13.89
CA GLY A 6 20.09 -8.44 15.32
C GLY A 6 20.38 -6.98 15.65
N PHE A 7 19.89 -6.57 16.80
CA PHE A 7 19.96 -5.21 17.32
C PHE A 7 20.70 -5.22 18.66
N LEU A 8 21.16 -4.04 19.08
CA LEU A 8 21.88 -3.87 20.34
C LEU A 8 21.13 -2.88 21.21
N PHE A 9 20.80 -3.26 22.44
CA PHE A 9 20.11 -2.42 23.40
C PHE A 9 20.80 -2.50 24.76
N TYR A 10 20.71 -1.44 25.56
CA TYR A 10 21.01 -1.54 26.99
C TYR A 10 19.77 -2.04 27.72
N ASP A 11 19.97 -2.89 28.72
CA ASP A 11 18.94 -3.32 29.66
C ASP A 11 18.85 -2.34 30.85
N GLU A 12 17.95 -2.61 31.79
CA GLU A 12 17.75 -1.81 32.99
C GLU A 12 19.00 -1.69 33.88
N ASN A 13 19.94 -2.64 33.73
CA ASN A 13 21.18 -2.67 34.50
C ASN A 13 22.26 -1.77 33.89
N ALA A 14 22.10 -1.35 32.62
CA ALA A 14 22.99 -0.45 31.87
C ALA A 14 24.48 -0.85 31.84
N ASN A 15 24.83 -2.05 32.29
CA ASN A 15 26.23 -2.47 32.49
C ASN A 15 26.86 -2.98 31.19
N ASN A 16 26.10 -3.74 30.40
CA ASN A 16 26.57 -4.30 29.13
C ASN A 16 25.48 -4.19 28.06
N PRO A 17 25.83 -3.84 26.82
CA PRO A 17 24.87 -3.85 25.74
C PRO A 17 24.51 -5.30 25.37
N ILE A 18 23.21 -5.59 25.29
CA ILE A 18 22.65 -6.90 24.96
C ILE A 18 22.31 -6.95 23.48
N ARG A 19 22.77 -8.01 22.80
CA ARG A 19 22.43 -8.28 21.41
C ARG A 19 21.18 -9.15 21.32
N VAL A 20 20.11 -8.62 20.75
CA VAL A 20 18.85 -9.35 20.51
C VAL A 20 18.73 -9.72 19.03
N LYS A 21 18.12 -10.87 18.74
CA LYS A 21 17.87 -11.33 17.35
C LYS A 21 16.38 -11.41 17.10
N VAL A 22 15.96 -11.12 15.87
CA VAL A 22 14.54 -11.12 15.48
C VAL A 22 13.85 -12.44 15.82
N LYS A 23 14.52 -13.58 15.58
CA LYS A 23 13.99 -14.93 15.85
C LYS A 23 13.62 -15.16 17.32
N ASP A 24 14.28 -14.47 18.25
CA ASP A 24 14.10 -14.65 19.69
C ASP A 24 12.87 -13.84 20.18
N CYS A 25 12.30 -12.96 19.34
CA CYS A 25 11.13 -12.13 19.64
C CYS A 25 9.84 -12.57 18.92
N LEU A 26 9.84 -13.72 18.21
CA LEU A 26 8.66 -14.20 17.48
C LEU A 26 7.58 -14.79 18.40
N ALA A 27 8.00 -15.42 19.50
CA ALA A 27 7.09 -15.96 20.50
C ALA A 27 6.71 -14.85 21.49
N LYS A 28 5.46 -14.41 21.48
CA LYS A 28 4.96 -13.52 22.54
C LYS A 28 4.87 -14.33 23.84
N PRO A 29 5.49 -13.93 24.97
CA PRO A 29 5.00 -14.41 26.26
C PRO A 29 3.53 -13.98 26.35
N THR A 30 2.60 -14.91 26.60
CA THR A 30 1.18 -14.59 26.70
C THR A 30 0.95 -13.67 27.89
N PRO A 31 0.59 -12.38 27.71
CA PRO A 31 -0.03 -11.66 28.81
C PRO A 31 -1.46 -12.21 28.91
N SER A 32 -1.79 -12.79 30.07
CA SER A 32 -3.16 -13.06 30.47
C SER A 32 -3.87 -11.72 30.66
N VAL A 33 -4.32 -11.14 29.56
CA VAL A 33 -5.27 -10.02 29.57
C VAL A 33 -6.46 -10.53 28.81
N SER A 34 -7.61 -10.55 29.47
CA SER A 34 -8.91 -10.89 28.90
C SER A 34 -9.16 -10.04 27.66
N LYS A 35 -8.87 -10.61 26.50
CA LYS A 35 -9.08 -10.00 25.20
C LYS A 35 -10.57 -9.93 24.91
N ILE A 36 -11.23 -8.85 25.33
CA ILE A 36 -12.47 -8.43 24.68
C ILE A 36 -12.06 -7.66 23.42
N PHE A 37 -11.62 -8.39 22.40
CA PHE A 37 -11.64 -7.86 21.04
C PHE A 37 -13.10 -7.95 20.58
N LYS A 38 -13.85 -6.85 20.73
CA LYS A 38 -15.12 -6.72 20.02
C LYS A 38 -14.80 -6.78 18.54
N LYS A 39 -15.20 -7.87 17.87
CA LYS A 39 -15.33 -7.92 16.41
C LYS A 39 -16.26 -6.78 16.01
N VAL A 40 -15.71 -5.64 15.63
CA VAL A 40 -16.47 -4.62 14.91
C VAL A 40 -16.63 -5.22 13.52
N LYS A 41 -17.83 -5.74 13.23
CA LYS A 41 -18.20 -6.06 11.85
C LYS A 41 -18.11 -4.75 11.08
N LYS A 42 -17.17 -4.65 10.15
CA LYS A 42 -17.17 -3.62 9.12
C LYS A 42 -18.50 -3.78 8.40
N ALA A 43 -19.38 -2.79 8.51
CA ALA A 43 -20.64 -2.80 7.80
C ALA A 43 -20.29 -2.60 6.32
N ILE A 44 -20.28 -3.68 5.56
CA ILE A 44 -20.13 -3.64 4.11
C ILE A 44 -21.45 -3.09 3.58
N SER A 45 -21.48 -1.80 3.25
CA SER A 45 -22.54 -1.25 2.43
C SER A 45 -22.25 -1.69 1.00
N SER A 46 -22.96 -2.70 0.53
CA SER A 46 -22.99 -3.09 -0.87
C SER A 46 -23.52 -1.92 -1.72
N PHE A 47 -22.63 -1.11 -2.26
CA PHE A 47 -22.94 -0.22 -3.37
C PHE A 47 -22.60 -0.99 -4.65
N GLY A 48 -23.63 -1.61 -5.22
CA GLY A 48 -23.52 -2.08 -6.60
C GLY A 48 -23.57 -0.88 -7.55
N ILE A 49 -22.74 -0.89 -8.57
CA ILE A 49 -23.07 -0.52 -9.95
C ILE A 49 -22.04 -1.17 -10.89
N VAL A 50 -22.57 -1.62 -12.02
CA VAL A 50 -21.95 -2.40 -13.09
C VAL A 50 -21.39 -1.45 -14.17
N MET A 51 -20.15 -1.73 -14.59
CA MET A 51 -19.44 -1.34 -15.83
C MET A 51 -19.56 0.09 -16.40
N ALA A 52 -18.40 0.70 -16.69
CA ALA A 52 -18.14 1.31 -18.00
C ALA A 52 -16.63 1.54 -18.22
N ALA A 53 -16.19 1.35 -19.46
CA ALA A 53 -14.82 1.55 -19.91
C ALA A 53 -14.27 2.91 -19.47
N VAL A 54 -13.32 2.87 -18.54
CA VAL A 54 -12.60 4.04 -18.06
C VAL A 54 -11.63 4.45 -19.16
N GLU A 55 -11.89 5.59 -19.81
CA GLU A 55 -10.96 6.22 -20.73
C GLU A 55 -9.90 6.98 -19.91
N GLY A 56 -8.65 6.56 -20.04
CA GLY A 56 -7.54 7.12 -19.30
C GLY A 56 -6.20 6.69 -19.90
N PRO A 57 -5.12 7.45 -19.66
CA PRO A 57 -3.80 7.06 -20.12
C PRO A 57 -3.33 5.80 -19.40
N SER A 58 -2.66 4.91 -20.13
CA SER A 58 -2.01 3.72 -19.55
C SER A 58 -0.91 4.14 -18.57
N ALA A 59 -0.68 3.37 -17.51
CA ALA A 59 0.40 3.64 -16.55
C ALA A 59 1.77 3.87 -17.24
N THR A 60 2.04 3.15 -18.33
CA THR A 60 3.30 3.25 -19.10
C THR A 60 3.46 4.57 -19.84
N SER A 61 2.37 5.30 -20.15
CA SER A 61 2.47 6.60 -20.82
C SER A 61 2.54 7.78 -19.84
N VAL A 62 2.18 7.56 -18.57
CA VAL A 62 2.19 8.60 -17.53
C VAL A 62 3.46 8.57 -16.70
N PHE A 63 4.03 7.39 -16.46
CA PHE A 63 5.23 7.22 -15.64
C PHE A 63 6.46 6.89 -16.51
N PRO A 64 7.67 7.37 -16.13
CA PRO A 64 8.01 8.07 -14.90
C PRO A 64 7.50 9.53 -14.86
N GLY A 65 6.98 9.95 -13.70
CA GLY A 65 6.34 11.27 -13.55
C GLY A 65 6.28 11.77 -12.10
N LYS A 66 6.05 13.08 -11.94
CA LYS A 66 5.84 13.71 -10.63
C LYS A 66 4.36 13.70 -10.24
N LEU A 67 4.09 13.51 -8.95
CA LEU A 67 2.74 13.55 -8.41
C LEU A 67 2.40 14.96 -7.89
N ASP A 68 2.23 15.89 -8.82
CA ASP A 68 1.86 17.30 -8.54
C ASP A 68 0.34 17.51 -8.40
N LYS A 69 -0.45 16.56 -8.93
CA LYS A 69 -1.92 16.59 -8.95
C LYS A 69 -2.46 15.17 -8.89
N THR A 70 -3.77 15.04 -8.74
CA THR A 70 -4.43 13.74 -8.85
C THR A 70 -4.18 13.15 -10.23
N VAL A 71 -3.68 11.91 -10.27
CA VAL A 71 -3.35 11.18 -11.49
C VAL A 71 -4.20 9.93 -11.54
N LYS A 72 -4.93 9.74 -12.64
CA LYS A 72 -5.71 8.54 -12.94
C LYS A 72 -4.99 7.76 -14.03
N VAL A 73 -4.69 6.48 -13.79
CA VAL A 73 -4.00 5.60 -14.74
C VAL A 73 -4.69 4.25 -14.84
N ILE A 74 -4.70 3.69 -16.03
CA ILE A 74 -5.21 2.34 -16.27
C ILE A 74 -4.05 1.35 -16.12
N VAL A 75 -4.26 0.32 -15.30
CA VAL A 75 -3.31 -0.75 -15.06
C VAL A 75 -3.94 -2.08 -15.48
N SER A 76 -3.26 -2.80 -16.37
CA SER A 76 -3.69 -4.12 -16.84
C SER A 76 -3.47 -5.18 -15.78
N ARG A 77 -4.46 -6.05 -15.57
CA ARG A 77 -4.37 -7.18 -14.64
C ARG A 77 -3.72 -8.39 -15.31
N PRO A 78 -2.88 -9.17 -14.61
CA PRO A 78 -2.23 -10.33 -15.22
C PRO A 78 -3.16 -11.56 -15.33
N LYS A 79 -4.15 -11.72 -14.43
CA LYS A 79 -5.21 -12.74 -14.50
C LYS A 79 -6.54 -12.13 -14.02
N LYS A 80 -7.66 -12.64 -14.53
CA LYS A 80 -9.04 -12.26 -14.15
C LYS A 80 -9.83 -13.47 -13.65
N SER A 81 -10.94 -13.23 -12.95
CA SER A 81 -11.92 -14.25 -12.53
C SER A 81 -11.29 -15.43 -11.78
N ARG A 82 -10.43 -15.13 -10.79
CA ARG A 82 -9.68 -16.16 -10.06
C ARG A 82 -10.61 -16.97 -9.14
N SER A 83 -10.33 -18.25 -8.99
CA SER A 83 -11.03 -19.09 -8.01
C SER A 83 -10.64 -18.69 -6.58
N LYS A 84 -11.48 -19.04 -5.61
CA LYS A 84 -11.21 -18.74 -4.19
C LYS A 84 -9.90 -19.37 -3.69
N GLU A 85 -9.57 -20.56 -4.18
CA GLU A 85 -8.33 -21.26 -3.82
C GLU A 85 -7.09 -20.51 -4.34
N GLU A 86 -7.12 -20.02 -5.58
CA GLU A 86 -6.02 -19.23 -6.16
C GLU A 86 -5.82 -17.88 -5.43
N LYS A 87 -6.88 -17.29 -4.88
CA LYS A 87 -6.79 -16.04 -4.08
C LYS A 87 -6.24 -16.28 -2.67
N GLU A 88 -6.44 -17.48 -2.12
CA GLU A 88 -5.85 -17.87 -0.84
C GLU A 88 -4.37 -18.26 -0.97
N GLU A 89 -3.95 -18.73 -2.16
CA GLU A 89 -2.57 -19.11 -2.46
C GLU A 89 -1.69 -17.93 -2.91
N GLU A 90 -2.19 -17.07 -3.81
CA GLU A 90 -1.48 -15.92 -4.37
C GLU A 90 -2.28 -14.62 -4.15
N GLU A 91 -1.69 -13.63 -3.48
CA GLU A 91 -2.33 -12.32 -3.31
C GLU A 91 -2.08 -11.45 -4.54
N GLU A 92 -3.13 -10.82 -5.09
CA GLU A 92 -2.97 -9.83 -6.14
C GLU A 92 -2.56 -8.50 -5.51
N VAL A 93 -1.36 -8.03 -5.86
CA VAL A 93 -0.71 -6.88 -5.24
C VAL A 93 -0.52 -5.77 -6.26
N LEU A 94 -1.06 -4.60 -5.97
CA LEU A 94 -0.73 -3.35 -6.64
C LEU A 94 0.64 -2.86 -6.14
N LEU A 95 1.61 -2.83 -7.04
CA LEU A 95 2.97 -2.39 -6.80
C LEU A 95 3.20 -1.03 -7.47
N ILE A 96 3.43 -0.01 -6.64
CA ILE A 96 3.91 1.30 -7.06
C ILE A 96 5.42 1.30 -6.83
N ASP A 97 6.19 1.32 -7.92
CA ASP A 97 7.63 1.18 -7.89
C ASP A 97 8.34 2.53 -8.08
N GLY A 98 9.56 2.59 -7.54
CA GLY A 98 10.44 3.75 -7.69
C GLY A 98 9.88 5.06 -7.13
N ILE A 99 9.16 5.00 -6.01
CA ILE A 99 8.70 6.19 -5.29
C ILE A 99 9.93 6.91 -4.73
N GLU A 100 10.29 8.05 -5.32
CA GLU A 100 11.38 8.91 -4.87
C GLU A 100 10.82 10.13 -4.13
N VAL A 101 11.26 10.32 -2.88
CA VAL A 101 10.84 11.44 -2.01
C VAL A 101 12.02 12.01 -1.23
N GLU A 102 11.90 13.26 -0.81
CA GLU A 102 12.84 13.88 0.14
C GLU A 102 12.61 13.34 1.56
N ARG A 103 13.70 12.99 2.23
CA ARG A 103 13.68 12.24 3.50
C ARG A 103 13.18 13.09 4.68
N ASP A 104 13.41 14.39 4.61
CA ASP A 104 13.03 15.38 5.62
C ASP A 104 11.68 16.04 5.35
N VAL A 105 10.97 15.62 4.30
CA VAL A 105 9.65 16.14 3.93
C VAL A 105 8.56 15.14 4.28
N PHE A 106 7.47 15.64 4.85
CA PHE A 106 6.30 14.82 5.11
C PHE A 106 5.52 14.66 3.81
N VAL A 107 5.45 13.43 3.33
CA VAL A 107 4.74 13.10 2.10
C VAL A 107 3.61 12.15 2.43
N LYS A 108 2.44 12.43 1.85
CA LYS A 108 1.32 11.50 1.86
C LYS A 108 0.58 11.56 0.54
N PHE A 109 0.31 10.40 -0.04
CA PHE A 109 -0.68 10.26 -1.11
C PHE A 109 -1.55 9.02 -0.86
N ASP A 110 -2.81 9.13 -1.26
CA ASP A 110 -3.78 8.05 -1.17
C ASP A 110 -3.87 7.33 -2.51
N VAL A 111 -4.17 6.04 -2.47
CA VAL A 111 -4.34 5.16 -3.63
C VAL A 111 -5.78 4.66 -3.63
N LEU A 112 -6.50 4.94 -4.71
CA LEU A 112 -7.86 4.47 -4.93
C LEU A 112 -7.95 3.62 -6.18
N ILE A 113 -8.90 2.70 -6.19
CA ILE A 113 -9.16 1.73 -7.24
C ILE A 113 -10.61 1.90 -7.70
N ASN A 114 -10.79 2.09 -9.00
CA ASN A 114 -12.09 2.28 -9.65
C ASN A 114 -12.95 3.42 -9.03
N ASP A 115 -12.31 4.50 -8.56
CA ASP A 115 -13.02 5.69 -8.04
C ASP A 115 -13.61 6.53 -9.17
N GLU A 116 -14.95 6.51 -9.26
CA GLU A 116 -15.74 7.30 -10.20
C GLU A 116 -15.80 8.79 -9.81
N ASP A 117 -15.67 9.10 -8.52
CA ASP A 117 -15.80 10.45 -8.01
C ASP A 117 -14.49 11.24 -8.13
N GLU A 118 -14.53 12.39 -8.78
CA GLU A 118 -13.39 13.29 -8.87
C GLU A 118 -13.12 14.05 -7.55
N ALA A 119 -14.09 14.04 -6.62
CA ALA A 119 -14.17 15.06 -5.58
C ALA A 119 -13.37 14.77 -4.30
N THR A 120 -13.42 13.57 -3.72
CA THR A 120 -12.61 13.22 -2.52
C THR A 120 -12.87 11.77 -2.12
N GLY A 121 -12.11 10.84 -2.70
CA GLY A 121 -11.99 9.51 -2.12
C GLY A 121 -11.42 9.58 -0.69
N GLY A 122 -11.87 8.70 0.21
CA GLY A 122 -11.41 8.71 1.60
C GLY A 122 -11.42 7.30 2.19
N ALA A 123 -10.71 7.08 3.29
CA ALA A 123 -10.51 5.74 3.87
C ALA A 123 -11.79 5.01 4.34
N HIS A 124 -12.95 5.67 4.26
CA HIS A 124 -14.26 5.07 4.55
C HIS A 124 -14.92 4.42 3.33
N LYS A 125 -14.39 4.69 2.13
CA LYS A 125 -14.88 4.17 0.85
C LYS A 125 -14.26 2.81 0.52
N THR A 126 -14.97 1.98 -0.23
CA THR A 126 -14.51 0.66 -0.71
C THR A 126 -13.40 0.77 -1.74
N GLU A 127 -13.40 1.86 -2.52
CA GLU A 127 -12.40 2.18 -3.54
C GLU A 127 -11.02 2.50 -2.94
N PHE A 128 -10.92 2.76 -1.63
CA PHE A 128 -9.66 3.11 -0.99
C PHE A 128 -8.78 1.87 -0.73
N ALA A 129 -7.67 1.78 -1.47
CA ALA A 129 -6.71 0.68 -1.34
C ALA A 129 -5.66 0.92 -0.25
N GLY A 130 -5.27 2.19 -0.03
CA GLY A 130 -4.29 2.53 0.99
C GLY A 130 -3.67 3.91 0.83
N SER A 131 -2.62 4.18 1.61
CA SER A 131 -1.83 5.40 1.50
C SER A 131 -0.34 5.08 1.57
N PHE A 132 0.45 5.84 0.81
CA PHE A 132 1.87 5.99 1.08
C PHE A 132 2.08 7.13 2.07
N VAL A 133 2.95 6.92 3.07
CA VAL A 133 3.32 7.96 4.04
C VAL A 133 4.83 7.93 4.28
N ASN A 134 5.48 9.07 4.05
CA ASN A 134 6.85 9.31 4.50
C ASN A 134 6.84 10.21 5.74
N VAL A 135 7.44 9.74 6.82
CA VAL A 135 7.65 10.54 8.02
C VAL A 135 9.05 11.19 7.95
N PRO A 136 9.15 12.52 8.08
CA PRO A 136 10.41 13.23 8.10
C PRO A 136 11.40 12.63 9.09
N HIS A 137 12.59 12.27 8.63
CA HIS A 137 13.67 11.84 9.50
C HIS A 137 15.01 12.39 8.99
N LYS A 138 15.58 13.34 9.74
CA LYS A 138 16.83 14.00 9.36
C LYS A 138 18.00 13.05 9.53
N HIS A 139 18.76 12.83 8.46
CA HIS A 139 19.95 11.99 8.46
C HIS A 139 21.02 12.63 7.56
N GLU A 140 22.29 12.63 7.96
CA GLU A 140 23.34 13.40 7.26
C GLU A 140 23.68 12.88 5.86
N HIS A 141 23.54 11.57 5.62
CA HIS A 141 24.15 10.93 4.46
C HIS A 141 23.28 10.85 3.19
N HIS A 142 21.95 10.95 3.27
CA HIS A 142 21.07 10.82 2.10
C HIS A 142 19.84 11.71 2.21
N LYS A 143 19.72 12.70 1.31
CA LYS A 143 18.57 13.63 1.26
C LYS A 143 17.34 13.01 0.61
N LYS A 144 17.52 12.09 -0.34
CA LYS A 144 16.42 11.43 -1.05
C LYS A 144 16.37 9.94 -0.72
N ILE A 145 15.17 9.39 -0.73
CA ILE A 145 14.92 7.96 -0.58
C ILE A 145 14.16 7.46 -1.79
N LYS A 146 14.49 6.25 -2.25
CA LYS A 146 13.74 5.52 -3.27
C LYS A 146 13.14 4.29 -2.62
N THR A 147 11.82 4.14 -2.72
CA THR A 147 11.06 3.08 -2.07
C THR A 147 9.97 2.54 -3.01
N LYS A 148 9.23 1.56 -2.53
CA LYS A 148 8.11 0.94 -3.24
C LYS A 148 6.93 0.77 -2.28
N LEU A 149 5.71 0.87 -2.80
CA LEU A 149 4.48 0.59 -2.06
C LEU A 149 3.84 -0.67 -2.63
N ARG A 150 3.39 -1.57 -1.74
CA ARG A 150 2.67 -2.80 -2.08
C ARG A 150 1.34 -2.78 -1.36
N LEU A 151 0.25 -2.95 -2.10
CA LEU A 151 -1.10 -3.01 -1.57
C LEU A 151 -1.77 -4.28 -2.08
N GLY A 152 -2.24 -5.14 -1.17
CA GLY A 152 -3.08 -6.27 -1.53
C GLY A 152 -4.46 -5.77 -1.97
N ILE A 153 -4.92 -6.21 -3.13
CA ILE A 153 -6.15 -5.73 -3.76
C ILE A 153 -7.16 -6.86 -4.00
N SER A 154 -6.87 -8.12 -3.65
CA SER A 154 -7.78 -9.26 -3.90
C SER A 154 -9.15 -9.04 -3.24
N GLU A 155 -9.19 -8.72 -1.94
CA GLU A 155 -10.43 -8.44 -1.20
C GLU A 155 -11.15 -7.21 -1.76
N LEU A 156 -10.39 -6.18 -2.13
CA LEU A 156 -10.94 -4.92 -2.65
C LEU A 156 -11.62 -5.13 -4.00
N LEU A 157 -11.03 -5.91 -4.91
CA LEU A 157 -11.62 -6.21 -6.22
C LEU A 157 -12.91 -7.03 -6.10
N GLU A 158 -13.00 -7.92 -5.10
CA GLU A 158 -14.25 -8.64 -4.80
C GLU A 158 -15.34 -7.70 -4.29
N ASP A 159 -15.01 -6.82 -3.34
CA ASP A 159 -15.94 -5.85 -2.77
C ASP A 159 -16.50 -4.88 -3.84
N LEU A 160 -15.69 -4.51 -4.83
CA LEU A 160 -16.09 -3.66 -5.95
C LEU A 160 -16.76 -4.42 -7.11
N GLY A 161 -16.78 -5.76 -7.08
CA GLY A 161 -17.28 -6.56 -8.20
C GLY A 161 -16.44 -6.44 -9.48
N ALA A 162 -15.16 -6.10 -9.36
CA ALA A 162 -14.23 -5.86 -10.46
C ALA A 162 -13.33 -7.07 -10.78
N ASP A 163 -13.69 -8.27 -10.29
CA ASP A 163 -12.87 -9.47 -10.45
C ASP A 163 -12.81 -9.97 -11.91
N ASP A 164 -13.82 -9.66 -12.72
CA ASP A 164 -13.87 -10.03 -14.14
C ASP A 164 -13.26 -8.96 -15.08
N ASP A 165 -12.90 -7.79 -14.54
CA ASP A 165 -12.39 -6.67 -15.33
C ASP A 165 -10.93 -6.92 -15.79
N GLU A 166 -10.62 -6.57 -17.03
CA GLU A 166 -9.27 -6.75 -17.59
C GLU A 166 -8.28 -5.69 -17.10
N ASN A 167 -8.80 -4.50 -16.78
CA ASN A 167 -8.00 -3.36 -16.35
C ASN A 167 -8.64 -2.70 -15.13
N VAL A 168 -7.80 -2.10 -14.30
CA VAL A 168 -8.22 -1.36 -13.11
C VAL A 168 -7.82 0.10 -13.28
N LEU A 169 -8.73 1.02 -12.92
CA LEU A 169 -8.40 2.43 -12.81
C LEU A 169 -7.76 2.70 -11.46
N VAL A 170 -6.47 3.02 -11.45
CA VAL A 170 -5.75 3.43 -10.25
C VAL A 170 -5.69 4.95 -10.21
N THR A 171 -6.19 5.52 -9.12
CA THR A 171 -6.16 6.96 -8.86
C THR A 171 -5.19 7.25 -7.72
N LEU A 172 -4.18 8.05 -8.00
CA LEU A 172 -3.21 8.53 -7.02
C LEU A 172 -3.56 9.97 -6.62
N VAL A 173 -3.88 10.17 -5.35
CA VAL A 173 -4.31 11.47 -4.82
C VAL A 173 -3.24 12.02 -3.88
N PRO A 174 -2.44 13.02 -4.28
CA PRO A 174 -1.49 13.66 -3.38
C PRO A 174 -2.23 14.44 -2.30
N ARG A 175 -1.87 14.21 -1.02
CA ARG A 175 -2.46 14.88 0.15
C ARG A 175 -1.49 15.82 0.85
N SER A 176 -0.20 15.49 0.84
CA SER A 176 0.85 16.29 1.47
C SER A 176 2.18 16.03 0.75
N GLY A 177 3.05 17.04 0.67
CA GLY A 177 4.28 16.96 -0.14
C GLY A 177 3.98 16.91 -1.64
N VAL A 178 3.02 17.72 -2.09
CA VAL A 178 2.58 17.79 -3.49
C VAL A 178 3.77 18.22 -4.36
N GLY A 179 4.15 17.37 -5.32
CA GLY A 179 5.29 17.59 -6.22
C GLY A 179 6.68 17.25 -5.68
N ASP A 180 6.75 16.80 -4.41
CA ASP A 180 7.95 16.25 -3.79
C ASP A 180 8.04 14.72 -3.95
N VAL A 181 7.17 14.15 -4.79
CA VAL A 181 7.08 12.71 -5.08
C VAL A 181 7.23 12.49 -6.58
N SER A 182 8.15 11.61 -6.96
CA SER A 182 8.15 11.01 -8.30
C SER A 182 7.96 9.50 -8.22
N ILE A 183 7.28 8.96 -9.23
CA ILE A 183 6.93 7.55 -9.33
C ILE A 183 7.47 7.04 -10.67
N ASP A 184 8.15 5.89 -10.66
CA ASP A 184 8.72 5.29 -11.87
C ASP A 184 7.69 4.45 -12.63
N GLY A 185 6.80 3.76 -11.92
CA GLY A 185 5.78 2.93 -12.55
C GLY A 185 4.78 2.33 -11.57
N VAL A 186 3.67 1.85 -12.13
CA VAL A 186 2.60 1.17 -11.41
C VAL A 186 2.26 -0.11 -12.16
N LYS A 187 2.21 -1.23 -11.44
CA LYS A 187 1.91 -2.56 -12.00
C LYS A 187 1.18 -3.45 -10.99
N ILE A 188 0.54 -4.50 -11.47
CA ILE A 188 -0.10 -5.53 -10.64
C ILE A 188 0.69 -6.83 -10.80
N GLU A 189 1.02 -7.47 -9.69
CA GLU A 189 1.76 -8.74 -9.62
C GLU A 189 1.10 -9.69 -8.61
N PHE A 190 1.47 -10.96 -8.64
CA PHE A 190 1.06 -11.96 -7.65
C PHE A 190 2.21 -12.22 -6.66
N GLU A 191 1.93 -12.21 -5.36
CA GLU A 191 2.88 -12.54 -4.28
C GLU A 191 2.38 -13.64 -3.34
#